data_AF-A0A849G6F6-F1
#
_entry.id   AF-A0A849G6F6-F1
#
_cell.length_a   1.000
_cell.length_b   1.000
_cell.length_c   1.000
_cell.angle_alpha   90.00
_cell.angle_beta   90.00
_cell.angle_gamma   90.00
#
_symmetry.space_group_name_H-M   'P 1'
#
loop_
_entity.id
_entity.type
_entity.pdbx_description
1 polymer ?
#
loop_
_entity_poly.entity_id
_entity_poly.type
_entity_poly.pdbx_seq_one_letter_code
_entity_poly.pdbx_strand_id
1 'polypeptide(L)'
;IATAYADTREGFGIRLADRESVQVMLGDLAAGIETGRLLTMKAAWEIDRGGYAQKEISMAKIHVANLLHKAADTAIQINGARGYSRDTPLEWIYRYARQARLVDGADEVHKMILNRHLADEGRDFWTWDTA
;
A
#
# COMPACT_ATOMS: atom_id res chain seq x y z
N ILE A 1 8.42 -13.31 2.37
CA ILE A 1 8.09 -14.05 3.62
C ILE A 1 6.82 -14.86 3.43
N ALA A 2 5.68 -14.21 3.14
CA ALA A 2 4.40 -14.88 2.98
C ALA A 2 4.31 -15.82 1.77
N THR A 3 4.69 -15.35 0.57
CA THR A 3 4.72 -16.18 -0.65
C THR A 3 5.57 -17.44 -0.46
N ALA A 4 6.82 -17.28 -0.02
CA ALA A 4 7.72 -18.40 0.26
C ALA A 4 7.17 -19.40 1.31
N TYR A 5 6.46 -18.91 2.33
CA TYR A 5 5.78 -19.81 3.29
C TYR A 5 4.58 -20.51 2.63
N ALA A 6 3.79 -19.80 1.84
CA ALA A 6 2.63 -20.35 1.17
C ALA A 6 2.98 -21.43 0.14
N ASP A 7 4.15 -21.31 -0.51
CA ASP A 7 4.65 -22.27 -1.50
C ASP A 7 5.09 -23.61 -0.89
N THR A 8 5.41 -23.62 0.41
CA THR A 8 5.94 -24.79 1.12
C THR A 8 4.95 -25.37 2.13
N ARG A 9 4.05 -24.55 2.67
CA ARG A 9 3.11 -24.96 3.69
C ARG A 9 1.91 -25.64 3.07
N GLU A 10 1.67 -26.87 3.50
CA GLU A 10 0.43 -27.59 3.20
C GLU A 10 -0.54 -27.55 4.38
N GLY A 11 -1.82 -27.41 4.05
CA GLY A 11 -2.93 -27.58 4.98
C GLY A 11 -4.03 -28.35 4.27
N PHE A 12 -4.57 -29.40 4.90
CA PHE A 12 -5.59 -30.28 4.32
C PHE A 12 -5.22 -30.78 2.91
N GLY A 13 -3.97 -31.22 2.72
CA GLY A 13 -3.47 -31.84 1.48
C GLY A 13 -3.25 -30.91 0.29
N ILE A 14 -3.33 -29.58 0.47
CA ILE A 14 -3.10 -28.60 -0.59
C ILE A 14 -2.16 -27.52 -0.05
N ARG A 15 -1.20 -27.06 -0.87
CA ARG A 15 -0.32 -25.95 -0.52
C ARG A 15 -1.13 -24.67 -0.36
N LEU A 16 -0.73 -23.80 0.57
CA LEU A 16 -1.44 -22.54 0.77
C LEU A 16 -1.43 -21.67 -0.50
N ALA A 17 -0.35 -21.69 -1.29
CA ALA A 17 -0.27 -20.96 -2.56
C ALA A 17 -1.33 -21.40 -3.61
N ASP A 18 -1.83 -22.63 -3.51
CA ASP A 18 -2.83 -23.18 -4.42
C ASP A 18 -4.27 -22.95 -3.91
N ARG A 19 -4.45 -22.29 -2.76
CA ARG A 19 -5.77 -21.94 -2.22
C ARG A 19 -6.25 -20.63 -2.82
N GLU A 20 -7.47 -20.63 -3.38
CA GLU A 20 -8.11 -19.43 -3.93
C GLU A 20 -8.11 -18.25 -2.95
N SER A 21 -8.36 -18.50 -1.66
CA SER A 21 -8.35 -17.46 -0.63
C SER A 21 -6.99 -16.75 -0.49
N VAL A 22 -5.88 -17.47 -0.62
CA VAL A 22 -4.52 -16.91 -0.57
C VAL A 22 -4.20 -16.19 -1.89
N GLN A 23 -4.63 -16.75 -3.02
CA GLN A 23 -4.44 -16.13 -4.33
C GLN A 23 -5.18 -14.79 -4.43
N VAL A 24 -6.41 -14.70 -3.93
CA VAL A 24 -7.17 -13.45 -3.86
C VAL A 24 -6.44 -12.41 -3.01
N MET A 25 -5.95 -12.80 -1.81
CA MET A 25 -5.17 -11.89 -0.95
C MET A 25 -3.92 -11.36 -1.65
N LEU A 26 -3.15 -12.23 -2.33
CA LEU A 26 -1.92 -11.83 -3.01
C LEU A 26 -2.20 -11.00 -4.27
N GLY A 27 -3.24 -11.32 -5.03
CA GLY A 27 -3.68 -10.57 -6.21
C GLY A 27 -4.11 -9.15 -5.85
N ASP A 28 -4.90 -9.00 -4.78
CA ASP A 28 -5.28 -7.71 -4.21
C ASP A 28 -4.06 -6.83 -3.86
N LEU A 29 -3.07 -7.42 -3.19
CA LEU A 29 -1.85 -6.72 -2.83
C LEU A 29 -1.03 -6.35 -4.07
N ALA A 30 -0.93 -7.23 -5.06
CA ALA A 30 -0.22 -6.95 -6.30
C ALA A 30 -0.82 -5.74 -7.04
N ALA A 31 -2.14 -5.71 -7.22
CA ALA A 31 -2.84 -4.58 -7.82
C ALA A 31 -2.69 -3.28 -7.01
N GLY A 32 -2.76 -3.40 -5.68
CA GLY A 32 -2.52 -2.28 -4.77
C GLY A 32 -1.12 -1.71 -4.90
N ILE A 33 -0.10 -2.58 -4.97
CA ILE A 33 1.32 -2.18 -5.10
C ILE A 33 1.52 -1.45 -6.42
N GLU A 34 0.99 -1.95 -7.52
CA GLU A 34 1.10 -1.29 -8.82
C GLU A 34 0.43 0.09 -8.80
N THR A 35 -0.79 0.19 -8.24
CA THR A 35 -1.45 1.48 -8.03
C THR A 35 -0.57 2.45 -7.23
N GLY A 36 0.06 1.97 -6.15
CA GLY A 36 0.95 2.78 -5.33
C GLY A 36 2.19 3.26 -6.08
N ARG A 37 2.81 2.37 -6.88
CA ARG A 37 3.95 2.73 -7.73
C ARG A 37 3.59 3.81 -8.73
N LEU A 38 2.44 3.68 -9.40
CA LEU A 38 1.95 4.67 -10.36
C LEU A 38 1.70 6.03 -9.69
N LEU A 39 1.08 6.05 -8.50
CA LEU A 39 0.86 7.29 -7.74
C LEU A 39 2.19 7.95 -7.33
N THR A 40 3.16 7.17 -6.83
CA THR A 40 4.49 7.67 -6.48
C THR A 40 5.23 8.20 -7.70
N MET A 41 5.19 7.50 -8.84
CA MET A 41 5.83 7.95 -10.07
C MET A 41 5.16 9.20 -10.64
N LYS A 42 3.83 9.32 -10.55
CA LYS A 42 3.12 10.56 -10.92
C LYS A 42 3.59 11.74 -10.07
N ALA A 43 3.72 11.55 -8.75
CA ALA A 43 4.24 12.59 -7.87
C ALA A 43 5.68 13.00 -8.25
N ALA A 44 6.56 12.02 -8.52
CA ALA A 44 7.92 12.30 -8.96
C ALA A 44 7.96 13.06 -10.29
N TRP A 45 7.13 12.65 -11.26
CA TRP A 45 7.04 13.31 -12.56
C TRP A 45 6.59 14.77 -12.47
N GLU A 46 5.61 15.08 -11.61
CA GLU A 46 5.19 16.47 -11.37
C GLU A 46 6.30 17.31 -10.72
N ILE A 47 7.09 16.72 -9.80
CA ILE A 47 8.25 17.38 -9.20
C ILE A 47 9.32 17.68 -10.25
N ASP A 48 9.62 16.71 -11.12
CA ASP A 48 10.64 16.86 -12.18
C ASP A 48 10.28 17.97 -13.18
N ARG A 49 8.99 18.26 -13.35
CA ARG A 49 8.48 19.37 -14.19
C ARG A 49 8.47 20.73 -13.48
N GLY A 50 8.96 20.80 -12.24
CA GLY A 50 9.04 22.01 -11.43
C GLY A 50 7.78 22.31 -10.61
N GLY A 51 6.81 21.39 -10.58
CA GLY A 51 5.64 21.47 -9.71
C GLY A 51 5.95 21.06 -8.27
N TYR A 52 5.05 21.41 -7.34
CA TYR A 52 5.14 20.97 -5.93
C TYR A 52 4.47 19.61 -5.67
N ALA A 53 3.69 19.09 -6.63
CA ALA A 53 3.03 17.79 -6.58
C ALA A 53 2.20 17.52 -5.30
N GLN A 54 1.63 18.56 -4.68
CA GLN A 54 1.03 18.45 -3.34
C GLN A 54 -0.13 17.44 -3.27
N LYS A 55 -1.01 17.43 -4.28
CA LYS A 55 -2.12 16.47 -4.36
C LYS A 55 -1.62 15.07 -4.73
N GLU A 56 -0.66 14.94 -5.63
CA GLU A 56 -0.04 13.66 -6.02
C GLU A 56 0.66 12.99 -4.85
N ILE A 57 1.51 13.73 -4.14
CA ILE A 57 2.20 13.26 -2.93
C ILE A 57 1.17 12.82 -1.89
N SER A 58 0.11 13.59 -1.69
CA SER A 58 -0.94 13.25 -0.72
C SER A 58 -1.70 11.98 -1.09
N MET A 59 -2.06 11.79 -2.37
CA MET A 59 -2.67 10.55 -2.85
C MET A 59 -1.72 9.35 -2.69
N ALA A 60 -0.46 9.50 -3.11
CA ALA A 60 0.56 8.47 -3.00
C ALA A 60 0.78 8.07 -1.53
N LYS A 61 0.96 9.05 -0.64
CA LYS A 61 1.20 8.83 0.78
C LYS A 61 0.05 8.04 1.41
N ILE A 62 -1.18 8.50 1.25
CA ILE A 62 -2.35 7.83 1.84
C ILE A 62 -2.42 6.38 1.34
N HIS A 63 -2.34 6.17 0.03
CA HIS A 63 -2.49 4.85 -0.57
C HIS A 63 -1.37 3.90 -0.13
N VAL A 64 -0.11 4.31 -0.28
CA VAL A 64 1.05 3.46 0.02
C VAL A 64 1.15 3.15 1.52
N ALA A 65 0.85 4.11 2.40
CA ALA A 65 0.86 3.87 3.85
C ALA A 65 -0.20 2.84 4.28
N ASN A 66 -1.42 2.96 3.77
CA ASN A 66 -2.50 2.02 4.06
C ASN A 66 -2.23 0.64 3.43
N LEU A 67 -1.70 0.61 2.22
CA LEU A 67 -1.31 -0.63 1.55
C LEU A 67 -0.17 -1.36 2.26
N LEU A 68 0.86 -0.64 2.74
CA LEU A 68 1.95 -1.22 3.52
C LEU A 68 1.40 -1.94 4.76
N HIS A 69 0.46 -1.32 5.47
CA HIS A 69 -0.20 -1.94 6.60
C HIS A 69 -1.02 -3.18 6.18
N LYS A 70 -1.85 -3.09 5.14
CA LYS A 70 -2.60 -4.25 4.60
C LYS A 70 -1.66 -5.40 4.19
N ALA A 71 -0.53 -5.10 3.56
CA ALA A 71 0.44 -6.08 3.11
C ALA A 71 1.11 -6.79 4.31
N ALA A 72 1.49 -6.05 5.35
CA ALA A 72 2.05 -6.62 6.57
C ALA A 72 1.04 -7.52 7.29
N ASP A 73 -0.21 -7.06 7.43
CA ASP A 73 -1.31 -7.80 8.05
C ASP A 73 -1.62 -9.11 7.30
N THR A 74 -1.77 -9.02 5.98
CA THR A 74 -2.01 -10.18 5.10
C THR A 74 -0.85 -11.18 5.19
N ALA A 75 0.40 -10.70 5.26
CA ALA A 75 1.54 -11.56 5.41
C ALA A 75 1.54 -12.30 6.76
N ILE A 76 1.13 -11.64 7.85
CA ILE A 76 0.91 -12.30 9.14
C ILE A 76 -0.16 -13.38 9.01
N GLN A 77 -1.29 -13.05 8.38
CA GLN A 77 -2.42 -13.97 8.22
C GLN A 77 -2.01 -15.24 7.45
N ILE A 78 -1.28 -15.11 6.35
CA ILE A 78 -0.78 -16.25 5.56
C ILE A 78 0.22 -17.10 6.36
N ASN A 79 1.04 -16.46 7.20
CA ASN A 79 2.01 -17.14 8.05
C ASN A 79 1.42 -17.75 9.34
N GLY A 80 0.17 -17.43 9.69
CA GLY A 80 -0.47 -17.86 10.93
C GLY A 80 0.30 -17.41 12.17
N ALA A 81 0.34 -18.24 13.22
CA ALA A 81 1.02 -17.92 14.48
C ALA A 81 2.51 -17.53 14.29
N ARG A 82 3.20 -18.14 13.31
CA ARG A 82 4.58 -17.82 12.94
C ARG A 82 4.74 -16.39 12.41
N GLY A 83 3.69 -15.83 11.81
CA GLY A 83 3.68 -14.44 11.36
C GLY A 83 3.55 -13.44 12.51
N TYR A 84 2.85 -13.84 13.58
CA TYR A 84 2.64 -13.00 14.76
C TYR A 84 3.81 -13.07 15.77
N SER A 85 4.58 -14.16 15.75
CA SER A 85 5.75 -14.35 16.59
C SER A 85 6.98 -13.61 16.06
N ARG A 86 8.03 -13.56 16.88
CA ARG A 86 9.37 -13.05 16.49
C ARG A 86 10.18 -14.04 15.65
N ASP A 87 9.60 -15.17 15.25
CA ASP A 87 10.25 -16.14 14.35
C ASP A 87 10.40 -15.57 12.92
N THR A 88 9.68 -14.49 12.63
CA THR A 88 9.82 -13.70 11.41
C THR A 88 9.83 -12.21 11.76
N PRO A 89 10.35 -11.34 10.89
CA PRO A 89 10.28 -9.90 11.12
C PRO A 89 8.86 -9.32 10.90
N LEU A 90 7.85 -10.14 10.58
CA LEU A 90 6.50 -9.66 10.22
C LEU A 90 5.83 -8.87 11.36
N GLU A 91 6.02 -9.28 12.62
CA GLU A 91 5.48 -8.54 13.77
C GLU A 91 6.04 -7.11 13.84
N TRP A 92 7.33 -6.95 13.56
CA TRP A 92 7.98 -5.65 13.54
C TRP A 92 7.53 -4.82 12.33
N ILE A 93 7.45 -5.45 11.15
CA ILE A 93 6.96 -4.79 9.94
C ILE A 93 5.53 -4.28 10.15
N TYR A 94 4.66 -5.06 10.78
CA TYR A 94 3.28 -4.64 11.08
C TYR A 94 3.23 -3.41 12.00
N ARG A 95 4.00 -3.42 13.09
CA ARG A 95 4.11 -2.27 14.00
C ARG A 95 4.67 -1.04 13.29
N TYR A 96 5.70 -1.22 12.47
CA TYR A 96 6.30 -0.16 11.67
C TYR A 96 5.29 0.39 10.65
N ALA A 97 4.60 -0.47 9.91
CA ALA A 97 3.63 -0.09 8.90
C ALA A 97 2.51 0.80 9.47
N ARG A 98 2.07 0.55 10.71
CA ARG A 98 1.06 1.38 11.37
C ARG A 98 1.48 2.84 11.50
N GLN A 99 2.78 3.10 11.72
CA GLN A 99 3.26 4.47 11.91
C GLN A 99 3.24 5.29 10.62
N ALA A 100 3.33 4.66 9.44
CA ALA A 100 3.34 5.33 8.14
C ALA A 100 2.06 6.15 7.89
N ARG A 101 0.97 5.82 8.59
CA ARG A 101 -0.29 6.55 8.56
C ARG A 101 -0.34 7.79 9.46
N LEU A 102 0.68 8.00 10.29
CA LEU A 102 0.76 9.05 11.31
C LEU A 102 1.90 10.03 11.04
N VAL A 103 3.08 9.50 10.71
CA VAL A 103 4.29 10.29 10.47
C VAL A 103 4.23 11.01 9.12
N ASP A 104 4.95 12.12 9.00
CA ASP A 104 5.01 12.99 7.82
C ASP A 104 3.64 13.46 7.31
N GLY A 105 2.71 13.68 8.25
CA GLY A 105 1.32 14.07 8.01
C GLY A 105 0.39 12.89 8.18
N ALA A 106 -0.55 12.96 9.12
CA ALA A 106 -1.56 11.92 9.27
C ALA A 106 -2.42 11.79 8.00
N ASP A 107 -3.05 10.64 7.79
CA ASP A 107 -3.93 10.41 6.63
C ASP A 107 -5.00 11.51 6.49
N GLU A 108 -5.51 12.02 7.62
CA GLU A 108 -6.50 13.10 7.68
C GLU A 108 -5.95 14.43 7.15
N VAL A 109 -4.69 14.75 7.44
CA VAL A 109 -4.03 15.96 6.95
C VAL A 109 -3.92 15.92 5.42
N HIS A 110 -3.48 14.79 4.87
CA HIS A 110 -3.43 14.62 3.42
C HIS A 110 -4.82 14.66 2.78
N LYS A 111 -5.84 14.07 3.41
CA LYS A 111 -7.23 14.15 2.91
C LYS A 111 -7.73 15.60 2.89
N MET A 112 -7.40 16.42 3.90
CA MET A 112 -7.73 17.84 3.91
C MET A 112 -7.04 18.62 2.79
N ILE A 113 -5.77 18.31 2.49
CA ILE A 113 -5.03 18.88 1.35
C ILE A 113 -5.72 18.51 0.04
N LEU A 114 -6.06 17.22 -0.14
CA LEU A 114 -6.78 16.76 -1.34
C LEU A 114 -8.12 17.46 -1.51
N ASN A 115 -8.90 17.63 -0.43
CA ASN A 115 -10.18 18.33 -0.50
C ASN A 115 -10.02 19.80 -0.91
N ARG A 116 -8.95 20.47 -0.48
CA ARG A 116 -8.65 21.85 -0.90
C ARG A 116 -8.39 21.91 -2.40
N HIS A 117 -7.47 21.08 -2.90
CA HIS A 117 -7.19 20.99 -4.34
C HIS A 117 -8.43 20.63 -5.16
N LEU A 118 -9.25 19.68 -4.67
CA LEU A 118 -10.49 19.30 -5.33
C LEU A 118 -11.49 20.46 -5.41
N ALA A 119 -11.61 21.26 -4.36
CA ALA A 119 -12.50 22.42 -4.34
C ALA A 119 -12.01 23.53 -5.28
N ASP A 120 -10.70 23.76 -5.33
CA ASP A 120 -10.08 24.82 -6.13
C ASP A 120 -10.05 24.48 -7.64
N GLU A 121 -9.76 23.22 -7.98
CA GLU A 121 -9.57 22.76 -9.38
C GLU A 121 -10.84 22.16 -10.00
N GLY A 122 -11.79 21.70 -9.18
CA GLY A 122 -13.03 21.10 -9.65
C GLY A 122 -12.78 19.90 -10.56
N ARG A 123 -13.29 19.95 -11.80
CA ARG A 123 -13.10 18.86 -12.79
C ARG A 123 -11.65 18.71 -13.22
N ASP A 124 -10.83 19.76 -13.10
CA ASP A 124 -9.44 19.73 -13.53
C ASP A 124 -8.53 18.98 -12.55
N PHE A 125 -9.06 18.58 -11.38
CA PHE A 125 -8.31 17.84 -10.37
C PHE A 125 -7.67 16.54 -10.91
N TRP A 126 -8.34 15.87 -11.84
CA TRP A 126 -7.89 14.60 -12.41
C TRP A 126 -7.12 14.77 -13.73
N THR A 127 -7.03 15.98 -14.26
CA THR A 127 -6.36 16.24 -15.52
C THR A 127 -4.85 16.18 -15.32
N TRP A 128 -4.15 15.63 -16.31
CA TRP A 128 -2.69 15.60 -16.38
C TRP A 128 -2.25 15.94 -17.80
N ASP A 129 -1.06 16.50 -17.94
CA ASP A 129 -0.55 16.91 -19.25
C ASP A 129 -0.05 15.67 -20.00
N THR A 130 -0.77 15.23 -21.03
CA THR A 130 -0.43 14.02 -21.80
C THR A 130 0.43 14.34 -23.02
N ALA A 131 1.42 15.24 -22.86
CA ALA A 131 2.30 15.69 -23.93
C ALA A 131 2.98 14.52 -24.68
#